data_AF-A0A816S5X0-F1
#
_entry.id   AF-A0A816S5X0-F1
#
_cell.length_a   1.000
_cell.length_b   1.000
_cell.length_c   1.000
_cell.angle_alpha   90.00
_cell.angle_beta   90.00
_cell.angle_gamma   90.00
#
_symmetry.space_group_name_H-M   'P 1'
#
loop_
_entity.id
_entity.type
_entity.pdbx_description
1 polymer ?
#
loop_
_entity_poly.entity_id
_entity_poly.type
_entity_poly.pdbx_seq_one_letter_code
_entity_poly.pdbx_strand_id
1 'polypeptide(L)'
;MTSNAAESLNNALLPARDSPIMALFEFIRRKLCTWYVSRRTEISKMKGNVPDNIQKILVEQLVLSTGLLVMPCSTWLFEVTHRPTNFGFTVDLDKRTCTCLEFQKLGLPCRHAIAAASCRNMQYTMFVCKHHLKETWAETVRGIILPVPDPMDVEVPAEILTVDHYPPTTKRTKGRPGIKRKQSAGEIPVRLWC
;
A
#
# COMPACT_ATOMS: atom_id res chain seq x y z
N MET A 1 -5.56 8.65 11.85
CA MET A 1 -5.24 8.93 10.43
C MET A 1 -3.76 8.67 10.22
N THR A 2 -3.41 7.93 9.16
CA THR A 2 -2.09 7.37 8.85
C THR A 2 -1.02 8.46 8.64
N SER A 3 -0.29 8.81 9.70
CA SER A 3 0.85 9.73 9.65
C SER A 3 2.02 9.20 8.80
N ASN A 4 2.11 7.88 8.59
CA ASN A 4 3.26 7.24 7.97
C ASN A 4 3.46 7.59 6.48
N ALA A 5 2.40 7.58 5.65
CA ALA A 5 2.58 7.80 4.21
C ALA A 5 3.03 9.23 3.89
N ALA A 6 2.39 10.23 4.52
CA ALA A 6 2.76 11.63 4.38
C ALA A 6 4.15 11.91 4.97
N GLU A 7 4.49 11.31 6.10
CA GLU A 7 5.81 11.43 6.72
C GLU A 7 6.92 10.81 5.86
N SER A 8 6.70 9.60 5.34
CA SER A 8 7.62 8.92 4.43
C SER A 8 7.86 9.72 3.14
N LEU A 9 6.79 10.24 2.53
CA LEU A 9 6.91 11.09 1.35
C LEU A 9 7.64 12.39 1.67
N ASN A 10 7.28 13.08 2.75
CA ASN A 10 7.98 14.30 3.17
C ASN A 10 9.47 14.03 3.40
N ASN A 11 9.81 12.95 4.09
CA ASN A 11 11.18 12.54 4.33
C ASN A 11 11.95 12.26 3.01
N ALA A 12 11.31 11.61 2.04
CA ALA A 12 11.90 11.37 0.73
C ALA A 12 12.17 12.66 -0.06
N LEU A 13 11.34 13.70 0.14
CA LEU A 13 11.43 14.99 -0.53
C LEU A 13 12.29 16.02 0.20
N LEU A 14 12.66 15.77 1.47
CA LEU A 14 13.48 16.68 2.27
C LEU A 14 14.72 17.22 1.52
N PRO A 15 15.50 16.41 0.78
CA PRO A 15 16.71 16.89 0.11
C PRO A 15 16.46 17.94 -0.98
N ALA A 16 15.27 17.95 -1.59
CA ALA A 16 14.92 18.88 -2.67
C ALA A 16 13.97 20.00 -2.22
N ARG A 17 13.57 20.03 -0.96
CA ARG A 17 12.53 20.94 -0.45
C ARG A 17 12.85 22.42 -0.63
N ASP A 18 14.13 22.79 -0.47
CA ASP A 18 14.59 24.18 -0.58
C ASP A 18 15.10 24.52 -1.99
N SER A 19 14.91 23.62 -2.96
CA SER A 19 15.35 23.82 -4.35
C SER A 19 14.33 24.64 -5.16
N PRO A 20 14.76 25.30 -6.25
CA PRO A 20 13.84 25.93 -7.20
C PRO A 20 12.80 24.92 -7.72
N ILE A 21 11.60 25.40 -8.08
CA ILE A 21 10.47 24.55 -8.46
C ILE A 21 10.82 23.51 -9.54
N MET A 22 11.60 23.92 -10.55
CA MET A 22 12.06 23.03 -11.62
C MET A 22 12.98 21.92 -11.10
N ALA A 23 13.91 22.25 -10.20
CA ALA A 23 14.82 21.28 -9.60
C ALA A 23 14.06 20.29 -8.69
N LEU A 24 13.03 20.77 -7.97
CA LEU A 24 12.15 19.92 -7.16
C LEU A 24 11.38 18.91 -8.03
N PHE A 25 10.78 19.36 -9.13
CA PHE A 25 10.06 18.46 -10.05
C PHE A 25 10.99 17.43 -10.69
N GLU A 26 12.18 17.83 -11.13
CA GLU A 26 13.17 16.89 -11.68
C GLU A 26 13.62 15.87 -10.64
N PHE A 27 13.81 16.30 -9.38
CA PHE A 27 14.11 15.39 -8.28
C PHE A 27 12.99 14.37 -8.05
N ILE A 28 11.73 14.82 -8.01
CA ILE A 28 10.56 13.94 -7.85
C ILE A 28 10.49 12.95 -9.00
N ARG A 29 10.63 13.42 -10.25
CA ARG A 29 10.60 12.59 -11.45
C ARG A 29 11.66 11.49 -11.41
N ARG A 30 12.90 11.84 -11.06
CA ARG A 30 14.01 10.89 -10.87
C ARG A 30 13.73 9.88 -9.78
N LYS A 31 13.23 10.32 -8.61
CA LYS A 31 12.87 9.43 -7.49
C LYS A 31 11.80 8.42 -7.90
N LEU A 32 10.71 8.88 -8.52
CA LEU A 32 9.64 8.01 -9.00
C LEU A 32 10.16 7.02 -10.04
N CYS A 33 10.98 7.46 -11.00
CA CYS A 33 11.56 6.57 -12.00
C CYS A 33 12.40 5.45 -11.34
N THR A 34 13.30 5.80 -10.42
CA THR A 34 14.10 4.81 -9.67
C THR A 34 13.22 3.85 -8.88
N TRP A 35 12.19 4.35 -8.19
CA TRP A 35 11.26 3.50 -7.43
C TRP A 35 10.46 2.56 -8.32
N TYR A 36 9.97 3.03 -9.48
CA TYR A 36 9.24 2.20 -10.44
C TYR A 36 10.14 1.12 -11.03
N VAL A 37 11.39 1.45 -11.39
CA VAL A 37 12.36 0.44 -11.87
C VAL A 37 12.64 -0.58 -10.78
N SER A 38 13.00 -0.13 -9.57
CA SER A 38 13.26 -1.02 -8.44
C SER A 38 12.07 -1.93 -8.17
N ARG A 39 10.85 -1.38 -8.10
CA ARG A 39 9.64 -2.16 -7.84
C ARG A 39 9.34 -3.17 -8.95
N ARG A 40 9.53 -2.82 -10.23
CA ARG A 40 9.41 -3.75 -11.35
C ARG A 40 10.44 -4.88 -11.26
N THR A 41 11.69 -4.58 -10.91
CA THR A 41 12.72 -5.62 -10.75
C THR A 41 12.38 -6.59 -9.62
N GLU A 42 11.90 -6.09 -8.49
CA GLU A 42 11.46 -6.94 -7.37
C GLU A 42 10.24 -7.79 -7.76
N ILE A 43 9.25 -7.20 -8.44
CA ILE A 43 8.09 -7.94 -8.94
C ILE A 43 8.50 -9.04 -9.93
N SER A 44 9.43 -8.76 -10.84
CA SER A 44 9.92 -9.73 -11.81
C SER A 44 10.59 -10.94 -11.14
N LYS A 45 11.28 -10.74 -10.01
CA LYS A 45 11.97 -11.81 -9.27
C LYS A 45 11.02 -12.68 -8.44
N MET A 46 9.83 -12.17 -8.09
CA MET A 46 8.86 -12.92 -7.27
C MET A 46 8.42 -14.21 -7.96
N LYS A 47 8.38 -15.31 -7.20
CA LYS A 47 7.90 -16.62 -7.66
C LYS A 47 6.41 -16.78 -7.34
N GLY A 48 5.65 -17.32 -8.29
CA GLY A 48 4.20 -17.48 -8.15
C GLY A 48 3.42 -16.15 -8.21
N ASN A 49 2.12 -16.23 -7.91
CA ASN A 49 1.20 -15.09 -8.01
C ASN A 49 0.99 -14.33 -6.67
N VAL A 50 1.32 -14.94 -5.54
CA VAL A 50 1.17 -14.32 -4.22
C VAL A 50 2.53 -13.76 -3.77
N PRO A 51 2.65 -12.44 -3.47
CA PRO A 51 3.89 -11.85 -3.00
C PRO A 51 4.39 -12.43 -1.67
N ASP A 52 5.71 -12.52 -1.49
CA ASP A 52 6.36 -13.11 -0.31
C ASP A 52 5.87 -12.56 1.03
N ASN A 53 5.62 -11.23 1.11
CA ASN A 53 5.11 -10.61 2.34
C ASN A 53 3.70 -11.09 2.69
N ILE A 54 2.85 -11.28 1.67
CA ILE A 54 1.51 -11.84 1.86
C ILE A 54 1.62 -13.33 2.18
N GLN A 55 2.52 -14.04 1.52
CA GLN A 55 2.76 -15.46 1.78
C GLN A 55 3.19 -15.71 3.23
N LYS A 56 4.04 -14.87 3.81
CA LYS A 56 4.41 -14.94 5.24
C LYS A 56 3.20 -14.84 6.15
N ILE A 57 2.32 -13.86 5.93
CA ILE A 57 1.07 -13.69 6.69
C ILE A 57 0.19 -14.94 6.54
N LEU A 58 0.06 -15.47 5.33
CA LEU A 58 -0.74 -16.67 5.09
C LEU A 58 -0.18 -17.92 5.80
N VAL A 59 1.14 -18.06 5.86
CA VAL A 59 1.80 -19.16 6.58
C VAL A 59 1.56 -19.05 8.09
N GLU A 60 1.63 -17.86 8.66
CA GLU A 60 1.26 -17.64 10.07
C GLU A 60 -0.20 -18.01 10.33
N GLN A 61 -1.12 -17.58 9.48
CA GLN A 61 -2.53 -17.92 9.58
C GLN A 61 -2.79 -19.42 9.38
N LEU A 62 -2.00 -20.09 8.53
CA LEU A 62 -2.06 -21.53 8.33
C LEU A 62 -1.67 -22.27 9.61
N VAL A 63 -0.59 -21.87 10.29
CA VAL A 63 -0.21 -22.46 11.58
C VAL A 63 -1.32 -22.26 12.60
N LEU A 64 -1.91 -21.07 12.68
CA LEU A 64 -3.02 -20.77 13.60
C LEU A 64 -4.33 -21.49 13.23
N SER A 65 -4.47 -21.97 12.00
CA SER A 65 -5.63 -22.75 11.55
C SER A 65 -5.55 -24.21 12.01
N THR A 66 -4.35 -24.69 12.38
CA THR A 66 -4.16 -26.07 12.83
C THR A 66 -4.93 -26.32 14.12
N GLY A 67 -5.59 -27.48 14.21
CA GLY A 67 -6.37 -27.87 15.38
C GLY A 67 -7.75 -27.25 15.50
N LEU A 68 -8.16 -26.34 14.60
CA LEU A 68 -9.55 -25.89 14.51
C LEU A 68 -10.45 -27.04 14.05
N LEU A 69 -11.65 -27.12 14.63
CA LEU A 69 -12.67 -28.07 14.20
C LEU A 69 -13.52 -27.40 13.14
N VAL A 70 -13.71 -28.09 12.01
CA VAL A 70 -14.46 -27.56 10.87
C VAL A 70 -15.66 -28.47 10.63
N MET A 71 -16.85 -27.89 10.63
CA MET A 71 -18.10 -28.54 10.27
C MET A 71 -18.64 -27.88 8.99
N PRO A 72 -18.68 -28.59 7.85
CA PRO A 72 -19.30 -28.07 6.64
C PRO A 72 -20.81 -27.95 6.83
N CYS A 73 -21.36 -26.75 6.66
CA CYS A 73 -22.80 -26.50 6.66
C CYS A 73 -23.39 -26.57 5.24
N SER A 74 -22.60 -26.20 4.22
CA SER A 74 -22.96 -26.31 2.81
C SER A 74 -21.70 -26.51 1.94
N THR A 75 -21.82 -26.32 0.62
CA THR A 75 -20.67 -26.32 -0.30
C THR A 75 -19.63 -25.25 0.06
N TRP A 76 -20.10 -24.05 0.40
CA TRP A 76 -19.24 -22.87 0.62
C TRP A 76 -19.31 -22.32 2.05
N LEU A 77 -20.26 -22.78 2.87
CA LEU A 77 -20.48 -22.32 4.23
C LEU A 77 -19.96 -23.35 5.25
N PHE A 78 -19.23 -22.87 6.24
CA PHE A 78 -18.60 -23.70 7.27
C PHE A 78 -18.77 -23.06 8.65
N GLU A 79 -18.94 -23.91 9.65
CA GLU A 79 -18.75 -23.55 11.04
C GLU A 79 -17.34 -24.00 11.47
N VAL A 80 -16.58 -23.09 12.05
CA VAL A 80 -15.22 -23.34 12.54
C VAL A 80 -15.16 -23.02 14.03
N THR A 81 -14.88 -24.02 14.85
CA THR A 81 -14.87 -23.89 16.30
C THR A 81 -13.46 -24.01 16.88
N HIS A 82 -13.18 -23.19 17.89
CA HIS A 82 -11.95 -23.24 18.66
C HIS A 82 -12.07 -24.28 19.76
N ARG A 83 -11.29 -25.37 19.72
CA ARG A 83 -11.30 -26.42 20.76
C ARG A 83 -11.23 -25.93 22.21
N PRO A 84 -10.35 -24.97 22.57
CA PRO A 84 -10.22 -24.57 23.97
C PRO A 84 -11.38 -23.70 24.49
N THR A 85 -12.09 -22.99 23.60
CA THR A 85 -13.12 -22.01 24.01
C THR A 85 -14.53 -22.40 23.56
N ASN A 86 -14.69 -23.40 22.71
CA ASN A 86 -15.93 -23.78 22.03
C ASN A 86 -16.65 -22.62 21.31
N PHE A 87 -15.94 -21.52 21.02
CA PHE A 87 -16.52 -20.41 20.28
C PHE A 87 -16.51 -20.71 18.78
N GLY A 88 -17.70 -20.67 18.17
CA GLY A 88 -17.92 -20.93 16.76
C GLY A 88 -17.82 -19.67 15.90
N PHE A 89 -17.28 -19.84 14.70
CA PHE A 89 -17.19 -18.81 13.67
C PHE A 89 -17.79 -19.34 12.38
N THR A 90 -18.57 -18.49 11.71
CA THR A 90 -19.12 -18.84 10.40
C THR A 90 -18.22 -18.29 9.31
N VAL A 91 -17.87 -19.14 8.35
CA VAL A 91 -17.05 -18.81 7.19
C VAL A 91 -17.84 -19.10 5.92
N ASP A 92 -17.95 -18.09 5.05
CA ASP A 92 -18.45 -18.24 3.69
C ASP A 92 -17.29 -18.01 2.72
N LEU A 93 -16.82 -19.08 2.08
CA LEU A 93 -15.69 -19.03 1.16
C LEU A 93 -16.04 -18.40 -0.20
N ASP A 94 -17.30 -18.48 -0.62
CA ASP A 94 -17.77 -17.90 -1.90
C ASP A 94 -17.84 -16.38 -1.79
N LYS A 95 -18.50 -15.89 -0.72
CA LYS A 95 -18.57 -14.45 -0.43
C LYS A 95 -17.30 -13.87 0.18
N ARG A 96 -16.34 -14.74 0.53
CA ARG A 96 -15.07 -14.39 1.19
C ARG A 96 -15.27 -13.64 2.50
N THR A 97 -16.17 -14.16 3.35
CA THR A 97 -16.50 -13.55 4.64
C THR A 97 -16.27 -14.50 5.81
N CYS A 98 -15.91 -13.92 6.96
CA CYS A 98 -15.84 -14.62 8.22
C CYS A 98 -16.41 -13.75 9.33
N THR A 99 -17.04 -14.36 10.34
CA THR A 99 -17.52 -13.63 11.52
C THR A 99 -16.41 -12.98 12.32
N CYS A 100 -15.14 -13.41 12.17
CA CYS A 100 -13.98 -12.73 12.77
C CYS A 100 -13.63 -11.38 12.12
N LEU A 101 -14.26 -11.05 11.00
CA LEU A 101 -14.07 -9.82 10.20
C LEU A 101 -12.71 -9.66 9.50
N GLU A 102 -11.69 -10.44 9.83
CA GLU A 102 -10.36 -10.32 9.22
C GLU A 102 -10.40 -10.60 7.72
N PHE A 103 -11.17 -11.60 7.29
CA PHE A 103 -11.21 -12.03 5.89
C PHE A 103 -11.68 -10.90 4.96
N GLN A 104 -12.81 -10.28 5.27
CA GLN A 104 -13.36 -9.18 4.49
C GLN A 104 -12.60 -7.87 4.67
N LYS A 105 -12.03 -7.60 5.86
CA LYS A 105 -11.31 -6.34 6.12
C LYS A 105 -9.94 -6.30 5.45
N LEU A 106 -9.19 -7.40 5.51
CA LEU A 106 -7.85 -7.49 4.95
C LEU A 106 -7.87 -7.98 3.49
N GLY A 107 -8.94 -8.66 3.07
CA GLY A 107 -8.98 -9.33 1.78
C GLY A 107 -8.03 -10.54 1.70
N LEU A 108 -7.65 -11.09 2.86
CA LEU A 108 -6.78 -12.26 3.00
C LEU A 108 -7.52 -13.32 3.80
N PRO A 109 -7.43 -14.61 3.44
CA PRO A 109 -8.07 -15.66 4.23
C PRO A 109 -7.49 -15.68 5.65
N CYS A 110 -8.36 -15.51 6.64
CA CYS A 110 -8.02 -15.66 8.04
C CYS A 110 -7.81 -17.15 8.39
N ARG A 111 -7.28 -17.46 9.58
CA ARG A 111 -7.12 -18.84 10.07
C ARG A 111 -8.39 -19.70 9.92
N HIS A 112 -9.58 -19.16 10.13
CA HIS A 112 -10.84 -19.89 9.97
C HIS A 112 -11.14 -20.21 8.51
N ALA A 113 -10.91 -19.25 7.61
CA ALA A 113 -11.07 -19.44 6.18
C ALA A 113 -10.06 -20.45 5.62
N ILE A 114 -8.82 -20.44 6.12
CA ILE A 114 -7.80 -21.43 5.75
C ILE A 114 -8.21 -22.83 6.22
N ALA A 115 -8.72 -22.98 7.44
CA ALA A 115 -9.23 -24.26 7.94
C ALA A 115 -10.40 -24.78 7.07
N ALA A 116 -11.35 -23.91 6.75
CA ALA A 116 -12.48 -24.24 5.88
C ALA A 116 -12.04 -24.67 4.46
N ALA A 117 -11.11 -23.92 3.85
CA ALA A 117 -10.54 -24.26 2.55
C ALA A 117 -9.82 -25.63 2.58
N SER A 118 -9.05 -25.89 3.64
CA SER A 118 -8.32 -27.14 3.82
C SER A 118 -9.25 -28.34 3.97
N CYS A 119 -10.40 -28.18 4.65
CA CYS A 119 -11.44 -29.21 4.77
C CYS A 119 -11.99 -29.66 3.40
N ARG A 120 -11.99 -28.77 2.39
CA ARG A 120 -12.41 -29.08 1.01
C ARG A 120 -11.26 -29.38 0.06
N ASN A 121 -10.03 -29.55 0.57
CA ASN A 121 -8.82 -29.70 -0.25
C ASN A 121 -8.61 -28.57 -1.27
N MET A 122 -9.08 -27.36 -0.96
CA MET A 122 -8.87 -26.17 -1.77
C MET A 122 -7.62 -25.43 -1.32
N GLN A 123 -6.85 -24.88 -2.27
CA GLN A 123 -5.71 -24.07 -1.92
C GLN A 123 -6.17 -22.73 -1.34
N TYR A 124 -5.75 -22.41 -0.11
CA TYR A 124 -6.15 -21.16 0.55
C TYR A 124 -5.71 -19.90 -0.22
N THR A 125 -4.65 -20.00 -1.04
CA THR A 125 -4.15 -18.92 -1.91
C THR A 125 -5.19 -18.45 -2.94
N MET A 126 -6.15 -19.30 -3.32
CA MET A 126 -7.24 -18.94 -4.24
C MET A 126 -8.18 -17.88 -3.68
N PHE A 127 -8.24 -17.77 -2.35
CA PHE A 127 -9.13 -16.84 -1.65
C PHE A 127 -8.47 -15.49 -1.36
N VAL A 128 -7.20 -15.30 -1.74
CA VAL A 128 -6.51 -14.01 -1.67
C VAL A 128 -7.21 -13.01 -2.60
N CYS A 129 -7.45 -11.81 -2.11
CA CYS A 129 -8.06 -10.74 -2.90
C CYS A 129 -7.12 -10.30 -4.03
N LYS A 130 -7.68 -10.01 -5.21
CA LYS A 130 -6.93 -9.59 -6.41
C LYS A 130 -5.94 -8.46 -6.17
N HIS A 131 -6.25 -7.53 -5.26
CA HIS A 131 -5.41 -6.36 -4.94
C HIS A 131 -4.05 -6.73 -4.33
N HIS A 132 -3.93 -7.95 -3.79
CA HIS A 132 -2.70 -8.46 -3.18
C HIS A 132 -1.90 -9.36 -4.14
N LEU A 133 -2.39 -9.60 -5.35
CA LEU A 133 -1.72 -10.47 -6.31
C LEU A 133 -0.64 -9.74 -7.09
N LYS A 134 0.38 -10.49 -7.52
CA LYS A 134 1.51 -10.03 -8.30
C LYS A 134 1.07 -9.30 -9.57
N GLU A 135 0.07 -9.83 -10.27
CA GLU A 135 -0.49 -9.24 -11.48
C GLU A 135 -0.98 -7.80 -11.26
N THR A 136 -1.80 -7.58 -10.23
CA THR A 136 -2.29 -6.24 -9.89
C THR A 136 -1.15 -5.32 -9.46
N TRP A 137 -0.17 -5.83 -8.70
CA TRP A 137 1.01 -5.04 -8.32
C TRP A 137 1.85 -4.63 -9.53
N ALA A 138 2.04 -5.54 -10.49
CA ALA A 138 2.77 -5.26 -11.72
C ALA A 138 2.10 -4.13 -12.52
N GLU A 139 0.77 -4.17 -12.60
CA GLU A 139 -0.02 -3.17 -13.30
C GLU A 139 0.15 -1.76 -12.70
N THR A 140 0.23 -1.63 -11.37
CA THR A 140 0.43 -0.32 -10.71
C THR A 140 1.75 0.38 -11.07
N VAL A 141 2.75 -0.37 -11.52
CA VAL A 141 4.08 0.16 -11.89
C VAL A 141 4.39 0.01 -13.37
N ARG A 142 3.37 -0.27 -14.20
CA ARG A 142 3.54 -0.43 -15.65
C ARG A 142 3.98 0.87 -16.34
N GLY A 143 3.55 2.02 -15.82
CA GLY A 143 3.85 3.34 -16.38
C GLY A 143 5.34 3.62 -16.47
N ILE A 144 5.74 4.31 -17.54
CA ILE A 144 7.12 4.75 -17.78
C ILE A 144 7.17 6.27 -17.62
N ILE A 145 8.12 6.75 -16.81
CA ILE A 145 8.36 8.17 -16.61
C ILE A 145 9.57 8.57 -17.47
N LEU A 146 9.29 9.33 -18.52
CA LEU A 146 10.31 9.84 -19.45
C LEU A 146 10.97 11.11 -18.91
N PRO A 147 12.16 11.49 -19.41
CA PRO A 147 12.73 12.81 -19.15
C PRO A 147 11.84 13.92 -19.72
N VAL A 148 11.89 15.08 -19.08
CA VAL A 148 11.30 16.29 -19.67
C VAL A 148 12.22 16.72 -20.83
N PRO A 149 11.68 16.94 -22.03
CA PRO A 149 12.46 17.44 -23.17
C PRO A 149 13.05 18.82 -22.89
N ASP A 150 14.07 19.22 -23.66
CA ASP A 150 14.63 20.56 -23.58
C ASP A 150 13.52 21.58 -23.87
N PRO A 151 13.31 22.62 -23.04
CA PRO A 151 12.35 23.68 -23.33
C PRO A 151 12.50 24.32 -24.71
N MET A 152 13.71 24.30 -25.29
CA MET A 152 13.96 24.80 -26.65
C MET A 152 13.34 23.91 -27.73
N ASP A 153 13.13 22.63 -27.43
CA ASP A 153 12.57 21.63 -28.34
C ASP A 153 11.04 21.47 -28.16
N VAL A 154 10.42 22.29 -27.30
CA VAL A 154 8.99 22.20 -26.96
C VAL A 154 8.24 23.40 -27.53
N GLU A 155 7.29 23.13 -28.42
CA GLU A 155 6.32 24.14 -28.84
C GLU A 155 5.34 24.43 -27.70
N VAL A 156 5.46 25.61 -27.10
CA VAL A 156 4.55 26.09 -26.06
C VAL A 156 3.39 26.85 -26.72
N PRO A 157 2.12 26.45 -26.49
CA PRO A 157 0.95 27.17 -26.99
C PRO A 157 0.97 28.66 -26.62
N ALA A 158 0.52 29.50 -27.55
CA ALA A 158 0.55 30.96 -27.40
C ALA A 158 -0.24 31.44 -26.17
N GLU A 159 -1.31 30.73 -25.80
CA GLU A 159 -2.13 31.06 -24.65
C GLU A 159 -1.33 31.00 -23.35
N ILE A 160 -0.40 30.04 -23.22
CA ILE A 160 0.45 29.85 -22.04
C ILE A 160 1.52 30.94 -21.97
N LEU A 161 2.10 31.32 -23.12
CA LEU A 161 3.13 32.37 -23.20
C LEU A 161 2.58 33.74 -22.79
N THR A 162 1.28 33.97 -22.96
CA THR A 162 0.59 35.20 -22.58
C THR A 162 0.07 35.22 -21.13
N VAL A 163 0.25 34.15 -20.35
CA VAL A 163 -0.23 34.12 -18.96
C VAL A 163 0.68 34.95 -18.06
N ASP A 164 0.14 36.05 -17.54
CA ASP A 164 0.79 36.82 -16.47
C ASP A 164 0.73 36.06 -15.14
N HIS A 165 1.89 35.72 -14.59
CA HIS A 165 2.01 35.16 -13.25
C HIS A 165 2.29 36.26 -12.23
N TYR A 166 1.24 36.68 -11.51
CA TYR A 166 1.38 37.63 -10.40
C TYR A 166 1.86 36.92 -9.12
N PRO A 167 2.72 37.58 -8.32
CA PRO A 167 3.12 37.04 -7.03
C PRO A 167 1.90 36.89 -6.09
N PRO A 168 1.93 35.95 -5.14
CA PRO A 168 0.88 35.83 -4.14
C PRO A 168 0.64 37.16 -3.43
N THR A 169 -0.62 37.61 -3.33
CA THR A 169 -0.98 38.86 -2.64
C THR A 169 -0.72 38.80 -1.13
N THR A 170 -0.49 37.60 -0.60
CA THR A 170 -0.21 37.35 0.82
C THR A 170 1.18 37.84 1.21
N LYS A 171 1.26 38.69 2.24
CA LYS A 171 2.55 39.10 2.84
C LYS A 171 3.23 37.91 3.50
N ARG A 172 4.49 37.64 3.14
CA ARG A 172 5.34 36.67 3.85
C ARG A 172 5.59 37.18 5.27
N THR A 173 5.26 36.39 6.29
CA THR A 173 5.56 36.72 7.69
C THR A 173 7.06 36.88 7.88
N LYS A 174 7.48 37.88 8.67
CA LYS A 174 8.90 38.11 9.01
C LYS A 174 9.50 36.86 9.68
N GLY A 175 10.66 36.41 9.21
CA GLY A 175 11.44 35.31 9.80
C GLY A 175 11.81 34.20 8.81
N ARG A 176 12.87 33.44 9.11
CA ARG A 176 13.25 32.24 8.34
C ARG A 176 12.14 31.19 8.49
N PRO A 177 11.59 30.64 7.40
CA PRO A 177 10.65 29.53 7.50
C PRO A 177 11.28 28.38 8.29
N GLY A 178 10.54 27.87 9.28
CA GLY A 178 10.99 26.71 10.04
C GLY A 178 11.17 25.51 9.12
N ILE A 179 12.36 24.88 9.15
CA ILE A 179 12.64 23.65 8.42
C ILE A 179 11.78 22.51 8.97
N LYS A 180 11.57 22.48 10.29
CA LYS A 180 10.70 21.49 10.94
C LYS A 180 9.23 21.88 10.79
N ARG A 181 8.39 20.89 10.50
CA ARG A 181 6.92 21.04 10.53
C ARG A 181 6.49 21.56 11.90
N LYS A 182 5.56 22.52 11.91
CA LYS A 182 4.86 22.92 13.14
C LYS A 182 3.89 21.82 13.52
N GLN A 183 4.07 21.27 14.72
CA GLN A 183 3.20 20.23 15.25
C GLN A 183 1.80 20.79 15.51
N SER A 184 0.78 19.97 15.29
CA SER A 184 -0.60 20.32 15.65
C SER A 184 -0.83 20.09 17.14
N ALA A 185 -1.84 20.74 17.73
CA ALA A 185 -2.15 20.57 19.15
C ALA A 185 -2.41 19.08 19.47
N GLY A 186 -1.67 18.52 20.44
CA GLY A 186 -1.76 17.12 20.86
C GLY A 186 -0.77 16.15 20.20
N GLU A 187 0.08 16.61 19.29
CA GLU A 187 1.11 15.78 18.67
C GLU A 187 2.35 15.66 19.58
N ILE A 188 2.69 14.43 19.99
CA ILE A 188 3.83 14.18 20.88
C ILE A 188 5.05 13.87 19.99
N PRO A 189 6.17 14.60 20.14
CA PRO A 189 7.37 14.31 19.36
C PRO A 189 7.91 12.92 19.69
N VAL A 190 7.91 12.02 18.71
CA VAL A 190 8.62 10.75 18.81
C VAL A 190 10.12 11.05 18.76
N ARG A 191 10.82 10.86 19.88
CA ARG A 191 12.28 10.92 19.90
C ARG A 191 12.79 9.68 19.17
N LEU A 192 13.22 9.86 17.93
CA LEU A 192 14.11 8.91 17.27
C LEU A 192 15.45 9.02 18.01
N TRP A 193 15.74 8.06 18.89
CA TRP A 193 17.05 7.92 19.48
C TRP A 193 17.97 7.38 18.38
N CYS A 194 18.96 8.19 18.00
CA CYS A 194 20.16 7.71 17.30
C CYS A 194 21.01 6.89 18.26
#